data_AF-A0A5N8VIS7-F1
#
_entry.id   AF-A0A5N8VIS7-F1
#
_cell.length_a   1.000
_cell.length_b   1.000
_cell.length_c   1.000
_cell.angle_alpha   90.00
_cell.angle_beta   90.00
_cell.angle_gamma   90.00
#
_symmetry.space_group_name_H-M   'P 1'
#
loop_
_entity.id
_entity.type
_entity.pdbx_description
1 polymer ?
#
loop_
_entity_poly.entity_id
_entity_poly.type
_entity_poly.pdbx_seq_one_letter_code
_entity_poly.pdbx_strand_id
1 'polypeptide(L)'
;MILAVTVQNSDKMLSRKQRLQEKQRRQLSVVDTVDKAEAKVRKADAELAVAVAEAVQVFGDEKSASEGLDMTPEAIRRFLLMAQEESAKESARTDEPVGES
;
A
#
# COMPACT_ATOMS: atom_id res chain seq x y z
N MET A 1 -37.41 -3.06 42.34
CA MET A 1 -36.09 -3.53 42.80
C MET A 1 -35.35 -4.07 41.59
N ILE A 2 -34.33 -3.36 41.12
CA ILE A 2 -33.47 -3.82 40.02
C ILE A 2 -32.27 -4.48 40.67
N LEU A 3 -32.12 -5.79 40.44
CA LEU A 3 -31.00 -6.58 40.93
C LEU A 3 -29.77 -6.15 40.14
N ALA A 4 -28.99 -5.22 40.70
CA ALA A 4 -27.70 -4.85 40.16
C ALA A 4 -26.77 -6.06 40.27
N VAL A 5 -26.65 -6.83 39.18
CA VAL A 5 -25.56 -7.79 38.99
C VAL A 5 -24.30 -6.96 38.92
N THR A 6 -23.69 -6.75 40.09
CA THR A 6 -22.35 -6.20 40.22
C THR A 6 -21.43 -7.14 39.44
N VAL A 7 -21.06 -6.71 38.23
CA VAL A 7 -19.91 -7.23 37.49
C VAL A 7 -18.74 -7.11 38.45
N GLN A 8 -18.41 -8.25 39.09
CA GLN A 8 -17.20 -8.41 39.87
C GLN A 8 -16.04 -8.41 38.89
N ASN A 9 -15.64 -7.20 38.52
CA ASN A 9 -14.34 -6.88 37.96
C ASN A 9 -13.33 -7.00 39.10
N SER A 10 -12.67 -8.15 39.22
CA SER A 10 -11.39 -8.26 39.90
C SER A 10 -10.65 -9.52 39.42
N ASP A 11 -9.45 -9.31 38.88
CA ASP A 11 -8.35 -10.28 38.78
C ASP A 11 -8.58 -11.64 38.11
N LYS A 12 -9.26 -11.66 36.96
CA LYS A 12 -9.27 -12.86 36.12
C LYS A 12 -8.21 -12.73 35.05
N MET A 13 -7.09 -13.43 35.24
CA MET A 13 -6.25 -13.92 34.15
C MET A 13 -7.15 -14.22 32.93
N LEU A 14 -6.95 -13.51 31.82
CA LEU A 14 -7.75 -13.66 30.60
C LEU A 14 -8.04 -15.15 30.35
N SER A 15 -9.32 -15.48 30.16
CA SER A 15 -9.76 -16.87 29.92
C SER A 15 -8.95 -17.46 28.76
N ARG A 16 -8.68 -18.79 28.77
CA ARG A 16 -7.90 -19.45 27.70
C ARG A 16 -8.41 -19.08 26.29
N LYS A 17 -9.73 -18.91 26.12
CA LYS A 17 -10.35 -18.46 24.86
C LYS A 17 -10.02 -17.01 24.52
N GLN A 18 -10.03 -16.10 25.50
CA GLN A 18 -9.67 -14.70 25.29
C GLN A 18 -8.18 -14.54 24.97
N ARG A 19 -7.30 -15.31 25.64
CA ARG A 19 -5.87 -15.34 25.31
C ARG A 19 -5.62 -15.89 23.90
N LEU A 20 -6.37 -16.90 23.47
CA LEU A 20 -6.26 -17.47 22.13
C LEU A 20 -6.74 -16.46 21.07
N GLN A 21 -7.90 -15.83 21.29
CA GLN A 21 -8.43 -14.79 20.40
C GLN A 21 -7.50 -13.57 20.32
N GLU A 22 -6.92 -13.15 21.43
CA GLU A 22 -5.99 -12.02 21.43
C GLU A 22 -4.69 -12.38 20.70
N LYS A 23 -4.18 -13.61 20.85
CA LYS A 23 -3.05 -14.10 20.05
C LYS A 23 -3.37 -14.13 18.55
N GLN A 24 -4.55 -14.62 18.16
CA GLN A 24 -5.02 -14.61 16.78
C GLN A 24 -5.16 -13.17 16.25
N ARG A 25 -5.79 -12.27 17.00
CA ARG A 25 -5.93 -10.85 16.63
C ARG A 25 -4.58 -10.18 16.41
N ARG A 26 -3.60 -10.44 17.30
CA ARG A 26 -2.24 -9.88 17.17
C ARG A 26 -1.54 -10.43 15.92
N GLN A 27 -1.68 -11.72 15.62
CA GLN A 27 -1.12 -12.31 14.40
C GLN A 27 -1.75 -11.71 13.13
N LEU A 28 -3.08 -11.59 13.07
CA LEU A 28 -3.76 -10.96 11.93
C LEU A 28 -3.36 -9.49 11.78
N SER A 29 -3.22 -8.75 12.89
CA SER A 29 -2.86 -7.33 12.84
C SER A 29 -1.49 -7.07 12.23
N VAL A 30 -0.52 -7.97 12.42
CA VAL A 30 0.82 -7.82 11.82
C VAL A 30 0.74 -7.99 10.31
N VAL A 31 0.03 -9.00 9.83
CA VAL A 31 -0.19 -9.22 8.39
C VAL A 31 -0.90 -8.02 7.76
N ASP A 32 -1.99 -7.55 8.37
CA ASP A 32 -2.72 -6.38 7.88
C ASP A 32 -1.83 -5.12 7.81
N THR A 33 -0.92 -4.94 8.78
CA THR A 33 0.01 -3.79 8.77
C THR A 33 1.06 -3.92 7.67
N VAL A 34 1.57 -5.12 7.40
CA VAL A 34 2.52 -5.38 6.31
C VAL A 34 1.84 -5.16 4.97
N ASP A 35 0.66 -5.75 4.76
CA ASP A 35 -0.12 -5.58 3.52
C ASP A 35 -0.41 -4.10 3.23
N LYS A 36 -0.78 -3.33 4.25
CA LYS A 36 -0.99 -1.87 4.12
C LYS A 36 0.30 -1.13 3.80
N ALA A 37 1.43 -1.53 4.37
CA ALA A 37 2.72 -0.92 4.08
C ALA A 37 3.15 -1.24 2.64
N GLU A 38 3.02 -2.49 2.20
CA GLU A 38 3.31 -2.90 0.83
C GLU A 38 2.42 -2.20 -0.19
N ALA A 39 1.13 -2.02 0.12
CA ALA A 39 0.24 -1.26 -0.74
C ALA A 39 0.67 0.21 -0.89
N LYS A 40 1.16 0.82 0.19
CA LYS A 40 1.70 2.19 0.15
C LYS A 40 3.01 2.27 -0.64
N VAL A 41 3.90 1.29 -0.48
CA VAL A 41 5.15 1.23 -1.25
C VAL A 41 4.84 1.08 -2.73
N ARG A 42 3.94 0.18 -3.13
CA ARG A 42 3.52 0.05 -4.54
C ARG A 42 2.94 1.34 -5.11
N LYS A 43 2.17 2.09 -4.32
CA LYS A 43 1.63 3.40 -4.75
C LYS A 43 2.74 4.43 -4.92
N ALA A 44 3.67 4.52 -3.96
CA ALA A 44 4.80 5.43 -4.02
C ALA A 44 5.73 5.11 -5.20
N ASP A 45 5.97 3.82 -5.48
CA ASP A 45 6.75 3.38 -6.63
C ASP A 45 6.08 3.77 -7.95
N ALA A 46 4.75 3.63 -8.06
CA ALA A 46 4.00 4.05 -9.24
C ALA A 46 4.04 5.59 -9.44
N GLU A 47 3.87 6.36 -8.37
CA GLU A 47 3.99 7.83 -8.41
C GLU A 47 5.40 8.27 -8.80
N LEU A 48 6.43 7.60 -8.25
CA LEU A 48 7.83 7.83 -8.61
C LEU A 48 8.08 7.46 -10.08
N ALA A 49 7.50 6.37 -10.58
CA ALA A 49 7.63 5.96 -11.97
C ALA A 49 7.12 7.03 -12.94
N VAL A 50 5.96 7.62 -12.65
CA VAL A 50 5.41 8.74 -13.43
C VAL A 50 6.32 9.96 -13.34
N ALA A 51 6.77 10.35 -12.15
CA ALA A 51 7.68 11.48 -11.97
C ALA A 51 9.00 11.30 -12.72
N VAL A 52 9.55 10.09 -12.75
CA VAL A 52 10.77 9.75 -13.54
C VAL A 52 10.47 9.86 -15.03
N ALA A 53 9.32 9.40 -15.50
CA ALA A 53 8.92 9.54 -16.91
C ALA A 53 8.77 11.01 -17.33
N GLU A 54 8.22 11.86 -16.45
CA GLU A 54 8.17 13.31 -16.65
C GLU A 54 9.56 13.93 -16.64
N ALA A 55 10.43 13.52 -15.71
CA ALA A 55 11.81 13.99 -15.66
C ALA A 55 12.56 13.65 -16.95
N VAL A 56 12.41 12.45 -17.50
CA VAL A 56 13.02 12.08 -18.80
C VAL A 56 12.54 12.99 -19.92
N GLN A 57 11.26 13.39 -19.93
CA GLN A 57 10.76 14.37 -20.90
C GLN A 57 11.36 15.76 -20.69
N VAL A 58 11.54 16.19 -19.44
CA VAL A 58 12.11 17.50 -19.08
C VAL A 58 13.61 17.56 -19.40
N PHE A 59 14.37 16.51 -19.09
CA PHE A 59 15.81 16.41 -19.37
C PHE A 59 16.10 16.05 -20.85
N GLY A 60 15.12 15.48 -21.56
CA GLY A 60 15.16 15.19 -23.00
C GLY A 60 15.55 13.77 -23.36
N ASP A 61 16.35 13.08 -22.52
CA ASP A 61 16.74 11.69 -22.74
C ASP A 61 17.03 10.95 -21.42
N GLU A 62 17.08 9.61 -21.48
CA GLU A 62 17.32 8.74 -20.30
C GLU A 62 18.67 8.99 -19.62
N LYS A 63 19.72 9.32 -20.39
CA LYS A 63 21.07 9.52 -19.85
C LYS A 63 21.14 10.84 -19.10
N SER A 64 20.61 11.90 -19.69
CA SER A 64 20.51 13.22 -19.08
C SER A 64 19.66 13.19 -17.81
N ALA A 65 18.56 12.42 -17.81
CA ALA A 65 17.75 12.19 -16.61
C ALA A 65 18.47 11.35 -15.55
N SER A 66 19.23 10.33 -15.95
CA SER A 66 20.05 9.51 -15.05
C SER A 66 21.08 10.37 -14.31
N GLU A 67 21.76 11.27 -15.01
CA GLU A 67 22.69 12.23 -14.42
C GLU A 67 21.95 13.27 -13.54
N GLY A 68 20.83 13.81 -14.02
CA GLY A 68 20.07 14.84 -13.32
C GLY A 68 19.35 14.37 -12.05
N LEU A 69 18.98 13.09 -11.98
CA LEU A 69 18.33 12.47 -10.83
C LEU A 69 19.29 11.71 -9.92
N ASP A 70 20.58 11.63 -10.27
CA ASP A 70 21.58 10.79 -9.59
C ASP A 70 21.12 9.33 -9.44
N MET A 71 20.57 8.78 -10.53
CA MET A 71 20.06 7.41 -10.60
C MET A 71 20.83 6.63 -11.64
N THR A 72 20.92 5.31 -11.48
CA THR A 72 21.51 4.48 -12.53
C THR A 72 20.60 4.43 -13.77
N PRO A 73 21.15 4.29 -14.99
CA PRO A 73 20.34 4.12 -16.19
C PRO A 73 19.37 2.92 -16.12
N GLU A 74 19.76 1.86 -15.41
CA GLU A 74 18.90 0.70 -15.15
C GLU A 74 17.70 1.06 -14.28
N ALA A 75 17.89 1.91 -13.28
CA ALA A 75 16.80 2.39 -12.44
C ALA A 75 15.81 3.24 -13.25
N ILE A 76 16.31 4.16 -14.09
CA ILE A 76 15.48 4.96 -14.99
C ILE A 76 14.64 4.06 -15.89
N ARG A 77 15.26 3.10 -16.59
CA ARG A 77 14.55 2.15 -17.47
C ARG A 77 13.48 1.34 -16.72
N ARG A 78 13.79 0.89 -15.50
CA ARG A 78 12.82 0.16 -14.67
C ARG A 78 11.60 1.01 -14.33
N PHE A 79 11.80 2.26 -13.95
CA PHE A 79 10.70 3.18 -13.67
C PHE A 79 9.91 3.53 -14.93
N LEU A 80 10.55 3.69 -16.09
CA LEU A 80 9.84 3.90 -17.36
C LEU A 80 8.95 2.71 -17.77
N LEU A 81 9.40 1.48 -17.52
CA LEU A 81 8.56 0.28 -17.75
C LEU A 81 7.38 0.27 -16.77
N MET A 82 7.63 0.57 -15.49
CA MET A 82 6.57 0.61 -14.48
C MET A 82 5.52 1.70 -14.78
N ALA A 83 5.94 2.87 -15.26
CA ALA A 83 5.04 3.95 -15.67
C ALA A 83 4.14 3.52 -16.83
N GLN A 84 4.67 2.81 -17.82
CA GLN A 84 3.89 2.28 -18.94
C GLN A 84 2.84 1.25 -18.47
N GLU A 85 3.22 0.37 -17.54
CA GLU A 85 2.29 -0.58 -16.93
C GLU A 85 1.18 0.12 -16.13
N GLU A 86 1.49 1.21 -15.44
CA GLU A 86 0.49 1.96 -14.69
C GLU A 86 -0.51 2.69 -15.61
N SER A 87 -0.03 3.35 -16.66
CA SER A 87 -0.89 3.95 -17.69
C SER A 87 -1.81 2.92 -18.37
N ALA A 88 -1.32 1.71 -18.60
CA ALA A 88 -2.12 0.62 -19.14
C ALA A 88 -3.23 0.17 -18.17
N LYS A 89 -2.94 0.11 -16.86
CA LYS A 89 -3.93 -0.22 -15.82
C LYS A 89 -4.98 0.88 -15.66
N GLU A 90 -4.58 2.14 -15.74
CA GLU A 90 -5.51 3.28 -15.67
C GLU A 90 -6.47 3.29 -16.87
N SER A 91 -5.94 3.02 -18.08
CA SER A 91 -6.77 2.87 -19.28
C SER A 91 -7.80 1.74 -19.11
N ALA A 92 -7.38 0.59 -18.56
CA ALA A 92 -8.29 -0.54 -18.31
C ALA A 92 -9.35 -0.29 -17.22
N ARG A 93 -9.10 0.62 -16.25
CA ARG A 93 -10.11 1.01 -15.25
C ARG A 93 -11.15 1.99 -15.80
N THR A 94 -10.81 2.73 -16.85
CA THR A 94 -11.67 3.77 -17.41
C THR A 94 -12.74 3.21 -18.36
N ASP A 95 -12.57 1.96 -18.81
CA ASP A 95 -13.50 1.24 -19.69
C ASP A 95 -14.58 0.41 -18.93
N GLU A 96 -14.65 0.48 -17.59
CA GLU A 96 -15.78 -0.11 -16.83
C GLU A 96 -17.02 0.80 -16.98
N PRO A 97 -18.14 0.33 -17.56
CA PRO A 97 -19.35 1.14 -17.65
C PRO A 97 -19.84 1.44 -16.24
N VAL A 98 -19.87 2.72 -15.88
CA VAL A 98 -20.55 3.22 -14.69
C VAL A 98 -22.00 2.74 -14.78
N GLY A 99 -22.32 1.67 -14.06
CA GLY A 99 -23.66 1.15 -13.94
C GLY A 99 -24.54 2.21 -13.28
N GLU A 100 -25.29 2.94 -14.11
CA GLU A 100 -26.46 3.71 -13.71
C GLU A 100 -27.39 2.78 -12.92
N SER A 101 -27.62 3.12 -11.65
CA SER A 101 -28.70 2.55 -10.82
C SER A 101 -29.87 3.52 -10.78
#